data_AF-J5RP25-F1
#
_entry.id   AF-J5RP25-F1
#
_cell.length_a   1.000
_cell.length_b   1.000
_cell.length_c   1.000
_cell.angle_alpha   90.00
_cell.angle_beta   90.00
_cell.angle_gamma   90.00
#
_symmetry.space_group_name_H-M   'P 1'
#
loop_
_entity.id
_entity.type
_entity.pdbx_description
1 polymer ?
#
loop_
_entity_poly.entity_id
_entity_poly.type
_entity_poly.pdbx_seq_one_letter_code
_entity_poly.pdbx_strand_id
1 'polypeptide(L)'
;MFSSRLPPPKHSQAQASTALSSARVEPSILTNQIAQNVRLDDFIPKRQSNFELSVPLPTQLDVQECAAKTKSYVQRLVNAKLSSSNNKASSRYVTETHQASTNLTLDNGRRVEVVSKQMDPLLPRFVGKKARKVVAPTESDEVVPVLHMGGSNDTEEANPSDWNIPAAVSNWKNPNGYTVALERRVGKASSDENVINEGFMKLSEALEDADKKARQEIRSKMDLKRVAMEQEMLAKESKLKELSQRARYHHAAPQTGAVVKPKKQMSTVARLKELAYSQGRDVSEKVILGAAKRSEQPDLQYDSRFFTRGANASAKRHEDKVYDNPLFVQQDIDSIYKTKYEQLDQAVNAKGEGASASHGPIQFTKAESDDKSDNYGVQK
;
A
#
# COMPACT_ATOMS: atom_id res chain seq x y z
N MET A 1 -46.82 -78.43 -5.35
CA MET A 1 -45.68 -78.24 -6.27
C MET A 1 -44.59 -77.48 -5.53
N PHE A 2 -43.36 -77.97 -5.63
CA PHE A 2 -42.08 -77.38 -5.21
C PHE A 2 -41.86 -77.04 -3.73
N SER A 3 -41.34 -78.04 -3.01
CA SER A 3 -40.32 -77.84 -1.99
C SER A 3 -39.00 -77.37 -2.64
N SER A 4 -38.40 -76.28 -2.15
CA SER A 4 -36.97 -76.05 -2.31
C SER A 4 -36.39 -75.16 -1.21
N ARG A 5 -35.72 -75.82 -0.26
CA ARG A 5 -34.37 -75.53 0.22
C ARG A 5 -34.03 -74.10 0.65
N LEU A 6 -34.16 -73.83 1.95
CA LEU A 6 -33.15 -73.06 2.67
C LEU A 6 -32.77 -73.83 3.95
N PRO A 7 -31.49 -74.09 4.22
CA PRO A 7 -31.07 -74.62 5.52
C PRO A 7 -31.22 -73.54 6.61
N PRO A 8 -31.55 -73.93 7.86
CA PRO A 8 -31.68 -72.97 8.96
C PRO A 8 -30.34 -72.29 9.29
N PRO A 9 -30.35 -71.06 9.83
CA PRO A 9 -29.15 -70.27 10.13
C PRO A 9 -28.23 -70.99 11.13
N LYS A 10 -26.94 -71.10 10.80
CA LYS A 10 -25.89 -71.80 11.56
C LYS A 10 -25.54 -71.19 12.93
N HIS A 11 -26.29 -70.20 13.42
CA HIS A 11 -26.03 -69.53 14.71
C HIS A 11 -27.15 -69.68 15.74
N SER A 12 -28.07 -70.62 15.50
CA SER A 12 -29.13 -71.00 16.45
C SER A 12 -28.93 -72.43 16.98
N GLN A 13 -27.69 -72.83 17.27
CA GLN A 13 -27.49 -73.90 18.25
C GLN A 13 -27.38 -73.23 19.61
N ALA A 14 -28.40 -73.44 20.45
CA ALA A 14 -28.23 -73.30 21.87
C ALA A 14 -27.04 -74.18 22.25
N GLN A 15 -25.92 -73.55 22.60
CA GLN A 15 -24.82 -74.26 23.23
C GLN A 15 -25.41 -74.86 24.49
N ALA A 16 -25.57 -76.18 24.48
CA ALA A 16 -25.77 -76.94 25.69
C ALA A 16 -24.66 -76.48 26.65
N SER A 17 -25.06 -75.85 27.75
CA SER A 17 -24.19 -75.46 28.82
C SER A 17 -23.55 -76.73 29.35
N THR A 18 -22.39 -77.08 28.81
CA THR A 18 -21.46 -77.99 29.46
C THR A 18 -21.21 -77.38 30.82
N ALA A 19 -21.73 -78.03 31.86
CA ALA A 19 -21.46 -77.69 33.24
C ALA A 19 -19.94 -77.79 33.45
N LEU A 20 -19.26 -76.68 33.20
CA LEU A 20 -17.89 -76.46 33.63
C LEU A 20 -17.92 -76.46 35.14
N SER A 21 -17.40 -77.57 35.66
CA SER A 21 -16.97 -77.81 37.04
C SER A 21 -16.91 -76.55 37.89
N SER A 22 -17.75 -76.54 38.93
CA SER A 22 -17.48 -75.81 40.15
C SER A 22 -16.03 -76.02 40.58
N ALA A 23 -15.38 -74.91 40.96
CA ALA A 23 -14.09 -74.81 41.63
C ALA A 23 -12.82 -74.94 40.77
N ARG A 24 -12.41 -73.81 40.16
CA ARG A 24 -11.06 -73.27 40.39
C ARG A 24 -11.08 -71.74 40.23
N VAL A 25 -11.61 -71.06 41.26
CA VAL A 25 -11.27 -69.66 41.48
C VAL A 25 -9.83 -69.68 41.99
N GLU A 26 -8.86 -69.54 41.08
CA GLU A 26 -7.52 -69.13 41.50
C GLU A 26 -7.69 -67.84 42.30
N PRO A 27 -7.27 -67.78 43.59
CA PRO A 27 -7.43 -66.57 44.37
C PRO A 27 -6.65 -65.48 43.66
N SER A 28 -7.34 -64.50 43.11
CA SER A 28 -6.75 -63.35 42.44
C SER A 28 -5.90 -62.59 43.47
N ILE A 29 -4.59 -62.79 43.43
CA ILE A 29 -3.63 -62.44 44.49
C ILE A 29 -3.52 -60.92 44.73
N LEU A 30 -3.99 -60.08 43.79
CA LEU A 30 -3.69 -58.63 43.76
C LEU A 30 -4.92 -57.73 43.47
N THR A 31 -6.15 -58.15 43.75
CA THR A 31 -7.36 -57.36 43.38
C THR A 31 -7.39 -55.96 43.97
N ASN A 32 -6.91 -55.80 45.21
CA ASN A 32 -6.96 -54.53 45.93
C ASN A 32 -5.63 -53.75 45.89
N GLN A 33 -4.61 -54.22 45.17
CA GLN A 33 -3.30 -53.57 45.14
C GLN A 33 -3.13 -52.60 43.95
N ILE A 34 -3.96 -52.73 42.91
CA ILE A 34 -3.90 -51.92 41.70
C ILE A 34 -4.92 -50.78 41.79
N ALA A 35 -4.48 -49.56 41.53
CA ALA A 35 -5.35 -48.38 41.32
C ALA A 35 -6.40 -48.17 42.44
N GLN A 36 -5.96 -48.25 43.70
CA GLN A 36 -6.84 -48.19 44.88
C GLN A 36 -7.69 -46.91 44.96
N ASN A 37 -7.19 -45.81 44.39
CA ASN A 37 -7.80 -44.49 44.48
C ASN A 37 -8.90 -44.25 43.45
N VAL A 38 -9.11 -45.16 42.48
CA VAL A 38 -10.15 -45.02 41.44
C VAL A 38 -11.20 -46.11 41.59
N ARG A 39 -12.48 -45.73 41.60
CA ARG A 39 -13.62 -46.65 41.63
C ARG A 39 -14.57 -46.37 40.49
N LEU A 40 -15.27 -47.41 40.03
CA LEU A 40 -16.28 -47.27 38.98
C LEU A 40 -17.42 -46.32 39.41
N ASP A 41 -17.77 -46.33 40.69
CA ASP A 41 -18.82 -45.47 41.26
C ASP A 41 -18.52 -43.96 41.09
N ASP A 42 -17.26 -43.57 40.98
CA ASP A 42 -16.86 -42.17 40.81
C ASP A 42 -17.18 -41.64 39.39
N PHE A 43 -17.32 -42.53 38.40
CA PHE A 43 -17.69 -42.17 37.02
C PHE A 43 -19.21 -42.04 36.83
N ILE A 44 -20.01 -42.56 37.75
CA ILE A 44 -21.46 -42.75 37.56
C ILE A 44 -22.21 -41.58 38.22
N PRO A 45 -22.92 -40.72 37.45
CA PRO A 45 -23.69 -39.63 38.04
C PRO A 45 -24.82 -40.16 38.94
N LYS A 46 -24.87 -39.71 40.20
CA LYS A 46 -25.86 -40.21 41.19
C LYS A 46 -27.31 -39.80 40.89
N ARG A 47 -27.53 -38.68 40.20
CA ARG A 47 -28.89 -38.19 39.89
C ARG A 47 -29.57 -38.94 38.74
N GLN A 48 -28.84 -39.71 37.94
CA GLN A 48 -29.45 -40.40 36.78
C GLN A 48 -30.44 -41.50 37.16
N SER A 49 -30.25 -42.15 38.33
CA SER A 49 -31.14 -43.19 38.83
C SER A 49 -32.37 -42.64 39.55
N ASN A 50 -32.22 -41.46 40.17
CA ASN A 50 -33.30 -40.77 40.86
C ASN A 50 -33.13 -39.25 40.70
N PHE A 51 -33.95 -38.64 39.83
CA PHE A 51 -33.93 -37.19 39.63
C PHE A 51 -34.38 -36.41 40.86
N GLU A 52 -35.19 -37.01 41.73
CA GLU A 52 -35.66 -36.43 43.00
C GLU A 52 -34.66 -36.62 44.16
N LEU A 53 -33.43 -37.07 43.89
CA LEU A 53 -32.39 -37.19 44.91
C LEU A 53 -32.20 -35.85 45.64
N SER A 54 -32.55 -35.84 46.93
CA SER A 54 -32.41 -34.66 47.80
C SER A 54 -30.93 -34.43 48.13
N VAL A 55 -30.45 -33.24 47.77
CA VAL A 55 -29.15 -32.72 48.21
C VAL A 55 -29.48 -31.56 49.16
N PRO A 56 -29.55 -31.81 50.47
CA PRO A 56 -30.01 -30.81 51.43
C PRO A 56 -29.01 -29.65 51.50
N LEU A 57 -29.53 -28.44 51.70
CA LEU A 57 -28.69 -27.32 52.10
C LEU A 57 -28.12 -27.61 53.51
N PRO A 58 -26.91 -27.14 53.84
CA PRO A 58 -26.36 -27.25 55.18
C PRO A 58 -27.32 -26.71 56.22
N THR A 59 -27.37 -27.35 57.40
CA THR A 59 -28.27 -26.87 58.46
C THR A 59 -27.76 -25.55 59.03
N GLN A 60 -28.67 -24.75 59.58
CA GLN A 60 -28.32 -23.46 60.15
C GLN A 60 -27.31 -23.57 61.30
N LEU A 61 -27.35 -24.68 62.06
CA LEU A 61 -26.40 -24.94 63.15
C LEU A 61 -25.00 -25.26 62.60
N ASP A 62 -24.91 -26.10 61.57
CA ASP A 62 -23.62 -26.44 60.93
C ASP A 62 -22.96 -25.18 60.36
N VAL A 63 -23.75 -24.33 59.71
CA VAL A 63 -23.27 -23.05 59.16
C VAL A 63 -22.74 -22.16 60.27
N GLN A 64 -23.44 -22.05 61.40
CA GLN A 64 -23.01 -21.23 62.54
C GLN A 64 -21.73 -21.76 63.18
N GLU A 65 -21.61 -23.08 63.36
CA GLU A 65 -20.41 -23.72 63.91
C GLU A 65 -19.19 -23.52 63.00
N CYS A 66 -19.33 -23.85 61.72
CA CYS A 66 -18.26 -23.66 60.74
C CYS A 66 -17.89 -22.17 60.62
N ALA A 67 -18.87 -21.27 60.63
CA ALA A 67 -18.63 -19.83 60.58
C ALA A 67 -17.86 -19.35 61.82
N ALA A 68 -18.26 -19.76 63.03
CA ALA A 68 -17.57 -19.38 64.27
C ALA A 68 -16.12 -19.91 64.29
N LYS A 69 -15.92 -21.17 63.90
CA LYS A 69 -14.59 -21.81 63.84
C LYS A 69 -13.68 -21.12 62.82
N THR A 70 -14.19 -20.87 61.62
CA THR A 70 -13.43 -20.21 60.53
C THR A 70 -13.13 -18.76 60.88
N LYS A 71 -14.12 -18.03 61.41
CA LYS A 71 -13.94 -16.65 61.87
C LYS A 71 -12.86 -16.55 62.93
N SER A 72 -12.88 -17.44 63.93
CA SER A 72 -11.85 -17.49 64.98
C SER A 72 -10.46 -17.75 64.40
N TYR A 73 -10.34 -18.72 63.48
CA TYR A 73 -9.08 -19.03 62.81
C TYR A 73 -8.54 -17.85 61.97
N VAL A 74 -9.40 -17.23 61.16
CA VAL A 74 -9.04 -16.08 60.31
C VAL A 74 -8.68 -14.87 61.18
N GLN A 75 -9.42 -14.62 62.27
CA GLN A 75 -9.10 -13.55 63.22
C GLN A 75 -7.71 -13.74 63.82
N ARG A 76 -7.32 -14.98 64.15
CA ARG A 76 -5.96 -15.30 64.59
C ARG A 76 -4.90 -14.99 63.53
N LEU A 77 -5.15 -15.33 62.25
CA LEU A 77 -4.24 -14.98 61.15
C LEU A 77 -4.11 -13.47 60.94
N VAL A 78 -5.24 -12.74 61.00
CA VAL A 78 -5.27 -11.28 60.88
C VAL A 78 -4.51 -10.64 62.04
N ASN A 79 -4.76 -11.06 63.27
CA ASN A 79 -4.04 -10.58 64.45
C ASN A 79 -2.54 -10.86 64.36
N ALA A 80 -2.13 -12.04 63.88
CA ALA A 80 -0.72 -12.38 63.65
C ALA A 80 -0.08 -11.51 62.55
N LYS A 81 -0.81 -11.21 61.47
CA LYS A 81 -0.35 -10.34 60.38
C LYS A 81 -0.20 -8.88 60.83
N LEU A 82 -1.19 -8.35 61.55
CA LEU A 82 -1.19 -6.99 62.08
C LEU A 82 -0.11 -6.80 63.15
N SER A 83 0.04 -7.75 64.07
CA SER A 83 1.10 -7.72 65.09
C SER A 83 2.51 -7.94 64.53
N SER A 84 2.63 -8.56 63.35
CA SER A 84 3.92 -8.71 62.64
C SER A 84 4.35 -7.46 61.86
N SER A 85 3.44 -6.49 61.67
CA SER A 85 3.73 -5.21 61.00
C SER A 85 4.57 -4.27 61.89
N ASN A 86 5.28 -3.34 61.26
CA ASN A 86 6.04 -2.29 61.96
C ASN A 86 5.15 -1.09 62.36
N ASN A 87 3.90 -1.05 61.90
CA ASN A 87 3.00 0.06 62.18
C ASN A 87 2.44 -0.04 63.62
N LYS A 88 2.87 0.87 64.50
CA LYS A 88 2.39 0.95 65.89
C LYS A 88 0.88 1.14 65.98
N ALA A 89 0.24 1.77 65.00
CA ALA A 89 -1.21 1.97 64.99
C ALA A 89 -2.01 0.70 64.69
N SER A 90 -1.35 -0.35 64.17
CA SER A 90 -1.99 -1.63 63.84
C SER A 90 -2.35 -2.46 65.06
N SER A 91 -1.68 -2.27 66.20
CA SER A 91 -2.02 -2.96 67.46
C SER A 91 -3.41 -2.58 67.98
N ARG A 92 -3.95 -1.41 67.61
CA ARG A 92 -5.30 -0.96 68.01
C ARG A 92 -6.42 -1.83 67.46
N TYR A 93 -6.18 -2.52 66.35
CA TYR A 93 -7.17 -3.38 65.70
C TYR A 93 -7.03 -4.85 66.10
N VAL A 94 -6.03 -5.18 66.91
CA VAL A 94 -5.81 -6.53 67.43
C VAL A 94 -6.69 -6.69 68.66
N THR A 95 -7.67 -7.58 68.59
CA THR A 95 -8.40 -8.02 69.78
C THR A 95 -7.44 -8.83 70.65
N GLU A 96 -7.25 -8.46 71.92
CA GLU A 96 -6.33 -9.14 72.83
C GLU A 96 -6.63 -10.65 72.90
N THR A 97 -5.79 -11.44 72.24
CA THR A 97 -5.66 -12.87 72.51
C THR A 97 -4.56 -13.01 73.54
N HIS A 98 -4.90 -13.28 74.79
CA HIS A 98 -3.92 -13.60 75.83
C HIS A 98 -2.99 -14.71 75.30
N GLN A 99 -1.70 -14.41 75.20
CA GLN A 99 -0.71 -15.43 74.90
C GLN A 99 -0.65 -16.35 76.11
N ALA A 100 -1.22 -17.55 75.99
CA ALA A 100 -1.10 -18.56 77.02
C ALA A 100 0.38 -18.94 77.16
N SER A 101 0.90 -18.90 78.39
CA SER A 101 2.23 -19.42 78.70
C SER A 101 2.26 -20.92 78.36
N THR A 102 3.08 -21.29 77.38
CA THR A 102 3.22 -22.70 76.98
C THR A 102 4.14 -23.41 77.97
N ASN A 103 3.56 -24.24 78.82
CA ASN A 103 4.33 -25.13 79.70
C ASN A 103 4.52 -26.47 78.99
N LEU A 104 5.77 -26.84 78.71
CA LEU A 104 6.12 -28.11 78.10
C LEU A 104 6.52 -29.09 79.21
N THR A 105 5.92 -30.27 79.22
CA THR A 105 6.37 -31.37 80.07
C THR A 105 7.05 -32.38 79.16
N LEU A 106 8.34 -32.64 79.39
CA LEU A 106 9.07 -33.67 78.67
C LEU A 106 8.85 -35.03 79.36
N ASP A 107 8.94 -36.11 78.58
CA ASP A 107 8.75 -37.51 79.04
C ASP A 107 9.64 -37.88 80.25
N ASN A 108 10.74 -37.16 80.40
CA ASN A 108 11.73 -37.28 81.47
C ASN A 108 11.27 -36.62 82.80
N GLY A 109 10.02 -36.16 82.90
CA GLY A 109 9.48 -35.45 84.08
C GLY A 109 9.94 -34.00 84.25
N ARG A 110 10.70 -33.45 83.28
CA ARG A 110 11.15 -32.05 83.30
C ARG A 110 10.03 -31.15 82.80
N ARG A 111 9.67 -30.13 83.60
CA ARG A 111 8.76 -29.06 83.20
C ARG A 111 9.56 -27.85 82.74
N VAL A 112 9.26 -27.35 81.55
CA VAL A 112 9.89 -26.18 80.95
C VAL A 112 8.84 -25.11 80.75
N GLU A 113 9.07 -23.94 81.35
CA GLU A 113 8.26 -22.74 81.13
C GLU A 113 8.85 -21.96 79.95
N VAL A 114 8.05 -21.74 78.91
CA VAL A 114 8.47 -20.96 77.73
C VAL A 114 7.99 -19.53 77.88
N VAL A 115 8.93 -18.61 78.12
CA VAL A 115 8.67 -17.17 78.21
C VAL A 115 9.31 -16.44 77.03
N SER A 116 8.54 -15.59 76.35
CA SER A 116 9.05 -14.73 75.28
C SER A 116 9.93 -13.62 75.86
N LYS A 117 11.19 -13.53 75.44
CA LYS A 117 12.10 -12.44 75.82
C LYS A 117 11.61 -11.10 75.26
N GLN A 118 11.56 -10.06 76.09
CA GLN A 118 11.29 -8.69 75.62
C GLN A 118 12.44 -8.21 74.71
N MET A 119 12.09 -7.68 73.54
CA MET A 119 13.04 -7.18 72.54
C MET A 119 13.29 -5.68 72.70
N ASP A 120 14.48 -5.24 72.32
CA ASP A 120 14.82 -3.81 72.23
C ASP A 120 13.98 -3.15 71.11
N PRO A 121 13.25 -2.05 71.41
CA PRO A 121 12.44 -1.35 70.41
C PRO A 121 13.26 -0.71 69.27
N LEU A 122 14.58 -0.51 69.42
CA LEU A 122 15.45 0.09 68.40
C LEU A 122 16.08 -0.95 67.46
N LEU A 123 16.27 -2.19 67.93
CA LEU A 123 16.81 -3.25 67.08
C LEU A 123 15.71 -3.82 66.15
N PRO A 124 16.07 -4.36 64.98
CA PRO A 124 15.12 -5.02 64.11
C PRO A 124 14.54 -6.26 64.79
N ARG A 125 13.24 -6.21 65.14
CA ARG A 125 12.53 -7.27 65.89
C ARG A 125 12.70 -8.68 65.30
N PHE A 126 12.67 -8.82 63.97
CA PHE A 126 12.84 -10.09 63.27
C PHE A 126 14.19 -10.17 62.56
N VAL A 127 15.28 -10.26 63.33
CA VAL A 127 16.67 -10.23 62.81
C VAL A 127 16.95 -11.28 61.72
N GLY A 128 16.32 -12.47 61.78
CA GLY A 128 16.48 -13.53 60.78
C GLY A 128 15.59 -13.38 59.53
N LYS A 129 14.62 -12.47 59.54
CA LYS A 129 13.66 -12.31 58.45
C LYS A 129 14.29 -11.53 57.30
N LYS A 130 14.63 -12.23 56.22
CA LYS A 130 15.09 -11.63 54.95
C LYS A 130 14.16 -12.05 53.82
N ALA A 131 13.91 -11.15 52.87
CA ALA A 131 13.19 -11.49 51.65
C ALA A 131 14.05 -12.43 50.79
N ARG A 132 13.62 -13.70 50.69
CA ARG A 132 14.32 -14.75 49.94
C ARG A 132 13.31 -15.49 49.09
N LYS A 133 13.73 -15.91 47.90
CA LYS A 133 12.96 -16.83 47.07
C LYS A 133 13.22 -18.24 47.57
N VAL A 134 12.16 -18.99 47.84
CA VAL A 134 12.21 -20.39 48.26
C VAL A 134 11.35 -21.18 47.27
N VAL A 135 11.91 -22.25 46.71
CA VAL A 135 11.15 -23.20 45.90
C VAL A 135 10.56 -24.21 46.88
N ALA A 136 9.24 -24.33 46.91
CA ALA A 136 8.56 -25.34 47.70
C ALA A 136 8.63 -26.69 46.96
N PRO A 137 8.99 -27.80 47.62
CA PRO A 137 8.83 -29.12 47.03
C PRO A 137 7.35 -29.42 46.80
N THR A 138 7.05 -30.31 45.87
CA THR A 138 5.71 -30.85 45.72
C THR A 138 5.38 -31.71 46.94
N GLU A 139 4.27 -31.43 47.61
CA GLU A 139 3.71 -32.34 48.60
C GLU A 139 3.21 -33.58 47.86
N SER A 140 3.81 -34.72 48.14
CA SER A 140 3.38 -36.01 47.59
C SER A 140 2.26 -36.58 48.46
N ASP A 141 1.08 -35.95 48.37
CA ASP A 141 -0.16 -36.59 48.82
C ASP A 141 -0.54 -37.71 47.86
N GLU A 142 -1.51 -38.54 48.26
CA GLU A 142 -2.02 -39.64 47.45
C GLU A 142 -2.40 -39.19 46.03
N VAL A 143 -2.09 -40.01 45.02
CA VAL A 143 -2.35 -39.67 43.61
C VAL A 143 -3.87 -39.51 43.39
N VAL A 144 -4.29 -38.32 42.98
CA VAL A 144 -5.68 -38.04 42.59
C VAL A 144 -5.92 -38.60 41.18
N PRO A 145 -6.87 -39.53 40.98
CA PRO A 145 -7.11 -40.14 39.68
C PRO A 145 -7.77 -39.16 38.70
N VAL A 146 -7.37 -39.22 37.42
CA VAL A 146 -7.99 -38.44 36.34
C VAL A 146 -9.14 -39.26 35.74
N LEU A 147 -10.38 -38.87 36.05
CA LEU A 147 -11.60 -39.62 35.70
C LEU A 147 -12.21 -39.16 34.36
N HIS A 148 -11.53 -39.43 33.24
CA HIS A 148 -12.11 -39.20 31.91
C HIS A 148 -13.13 -40.28 31.55
N MET A 149 -14.19 -39.93 30.83
CA MET A 149 -15.02 -40.94 30.18
C MET A 149 -14.19 -41.77 29.19
N GLY A 150 -14.57 -43.04 28.97
CA GLY A 150 -13.98 -43.83 27.90
C GLY A 150 -14.08 -43.05 26.59
N GLY A 151 -12.96 -42.99 25.84
CA GLY A 151 -12.93 -42.25 24.58
C GLY A 151 -14.07 -42.71 23.69
N SER A 152 -14.91 -41.77 23.25
CA SER A 152 -15.91 -42.02 22.24
C SER A 152 -15.18 -42.31 20.92
N ASN A 153 -14.84 -43.56 20.68
CA ASN A 153 -14.54 -44.02 19.33
C ASN A 153 -15.80 -43.97 18.43
N ASP A 154 -16.96 -43.55 18.98
CA ASP A 154 -18.25 -43.37 18.32
C ASP A 154 -18.42 -42.02 17.63
N THR A 155 -17.33 -41.33 17.29
CA THR A 155 -17.39 -40.45 16.13
C THR A 155 -17.06 -41.37 14.97
N GLU A 156 -17.98 -41.61 14.04
CA GLU A 156 -17.62 -42.06 12.69
C GLU A 156 -16.36 -41.28 12.29
N GLU A 157 -15.25 -42.02 12.21
CA GLU A 157 -13.91 -41.54 12.53
C GLU A 157 -13.63 -40.19 11.87
N ALA A 158 -13.62 -39.11 12.65
CA ALA A 158 -13.11 -37.83 12.17
C ALA A 158 -11.66 -38.09 11.76
N ASN A 159 -11.43 -38.23 10.44
CA ASN A 159 -10.15 -38.68 9.93
C ASN A 159 -9.09 -37.71 10.47
N PRO A 160 -7.97 -38.21 11.06
CA PRO A 160 -6.91 -37.33 11.53
C PRO A 160 -6.41 -36.35 10.44
N SER A 161 -6.63 -36.68 9.16
CA SER A 161 -6.37 -35.81 8.01
C SER A 161 -7.17 -34.50 8.02
N ASP A 162 -8.41 -34.51 8.48
CA ASP A 162 -9.29 -33.33 8.44
C ASP A 162 -8.84 -32.28 9.46
N TRP A 163 -8.17 -32.75 10.51
CA TRP A 163 -7.54 -31.94 11.56
C TRP A 163 -6.06 -31.68 11.31
N ASN A 164 -5.52 -32.12 10.16
CA ASN A 164 -4.14 -31.85 9.80
C ASN A 164 -3.98 -30.42 9.30
N ILE A 165 -3.57 -29.53 10.20
CA ILE A 165 -3.33 -28.11 9.88
C ILE A 165 -2.06 -27.99 9.03
N PRO A 166 -2.11 -27.42 7.81
CA PRO A 166 -0.94 -27.26 6.96
C PRO A 166 0.14 -26.39 7.61
N ALA A 167 1.41 -26.69 7.33
CA ALA A 167 2.53 -25.88 7.79
C ALA A 167 2.44 -24.43 7.26
N ALA A 168 2.57 -23.46 8.15
CA ALA A 168 2.52 -22.05 7.79
C ALA A 168 3.82 -21.60 7.10
N VAL A 169 3.72 -21.31 5.79
CA VAL A 169 4.80 -20.69 5.01
C VAL A 169 4.45 -19.23 4.78
N SER A 170 5.28 -18.33 5.29
CA SER A 170 5.03 -16.89 5.14
C SER A 170 5.91 -16.26 4.05
N ASN A 171 5.39 -15.23 3.38
CA ASN A 171 6.15 -14.45 2.41
C ASN A 171 7.13 -13.45 3.05
N TRP A 172 6.93 -13.08 4.32
CA TRP A 172 7.73 -12.06 4.99
C TRP A 172 8.80 -12.59 5.93
N LYS A 173 8.53 -13.71 6.62
CA LYS A 173 9.36 -14.19 7.72
C LYS A 173 9.78 -15.64 7.51
N ASN A 174 11.08 -15.85 7.66
CA ASN A 174 11.70 -17.16 7.67
C ASN A 174 12.81 -17.18 8.74
N PRO A 175 12.45 -17.21 10.04
CA PRO A 175 13.41 -17.01 11.14
C PRO A 175 14.50 -18.07 11.17
N ASN A 176 14.15 -19.32 10.82
CA ASN A 176 15.06 -20.45 10.81
C ASN A 176 15.73 -20.65 9.44
N GLY A 177 15.44 -19.81 8.45
CA GLY A 177 16.09 -19.87 7.13
C GLY A 177 15.74 -21.11 6.29
N TYR A 178 14.57 -21.73 6.47
CA TYR A 178 14.18 -22.92 5.70
C TYR A 178 14.14 -22.66 4.19
N THR A 179 14.71 -23.57 3.41
CA THR A 179 14.65 -23.54 1.94
C THR A 179 13.30 -24.07 1.47
N VAL A 180 12.32 -23.16 1.38
CA VAL A 180 10.97 -23.47 0.91
C VAL A 180 10.85 -23.28 -0.62
N ALA A 181 10.26 -24.25 -1.30
CA ALA A 181 9.98 -24.21 -2.74
C ALA A 181 9.12 -23.00 -3.14
N LEU A 182 9.30 -22.52 -4.37
CA LEU A 182 8.66 -21.28 -4.86
C LEU A 182 7.13 -21.35 -4.83
N GLU A 183 6.54 -22.46 -5.25
CA GLU A 183 5.08 -22.70 -5.25
C GLU A 183 4.45 -22.53 -3.86
N ARG A 184 5.18 -22.97 -2.82
CA ARG A 184 4.73 -22.88 -1.42
C ARG A 184 4.91 -21.49 -0.83
N ARG A 185 5.81 -20.67 -1.38
CA ARG A 185 5.99 -19.26 -0.98
C ARG A 185 4.99 -18.36 -1.67
N VAL A 186 5.02 -18.34 -3.01
CA VAL A 186 4.16 -17.46 -3.82
C VAL A 186 2.68 -17.81 -3.61
N GLY A 187 2.39 -19.04 -3.17
CA GLY A 187 1.04 -19.55 -3.05
C GLY A 187 0.46 -19.79 -4.43
N LYS A 188 -0.59 -20.60 -4.48
CA LYS A 188 -1.44 -20.63 -5.67
C LYS A 188 -2.13 -19.26 -5.68
N ALA A 189 -1.62 -18.33 -6.49
CA ALA A 189 -2.30 -17.08 -6.78
C ALA A 189 -3.78 -17.42 -7.03
N SER A 190 -4.70 -16.70 -6.40
CA SER A 190 -6.10 -16.81 -6.77
C SER A 190 -6.14 -16.73 -8.29
N SER A 191 -6.67 -17.76 -8.95
CA SER A 191 -6.97 -17.63 -10.38
C SER A 191 -8.04 -16.55 -10.40
N ASP A 192 -7.63 -15.32 -10.70
CA ASP A 192 -8.55 -14.20 -10.82
C ASP A 192 -9.31 -14.43 -12.14
N GLU A 193 -10.27 -15.36 -12.10
CA GLU A 193 -11.22 -15.68 -13.16
C GLU A 193 -12.26 -14.55 -13.30
N ASN A 194 -11.81 -13.30 -13.20
CA ASN A 194 -12.65 -12.13 -13.29
C ASN A 194 -12.87 -11.81 -14.77
N VAL A 195 -13.99 -12.28 -15.31
CA VAL A 195 -14.44 -11.94 -16.66
C VAL A 195 -14.99 -10.50 -16.69
N ILE A 196 -14.71 -9.77 -17.76
CA ILE A 196 -15.16 -8.37 -17.93
C ILE A 196 -16.69 -8.32 -17.98
N ASN A 197 -17.28 -7.40 -17.21
CA ASN A 197 -18.73 -7.18 -17.17
C ASN A 197 -19.29 -6.75 -18.55
N GLU A 198 -20.43 -7.31 -18.94
CA GLU A 198 -21.19 -6.95 -20.15
C GLU A 198 -21.52 -5.44 -20.25
N GLY A 199 -21.59 -4.73 -19.13
CA GLY A 199 -21.79 -3.28 -19.11
C GLY A 199 -20.72 -2.53 -19.92
N PHE A 200 -19.47 -3.00 -19.89
CA PHE A 200 -18.39 -2.41 -20.70
C PHE A 200 -18.61 -2.64 -22.20
N MET A 201 -19.15 -3.80 -22.58
CA MET A 201 -19.45 -4.12 -23.99
C MET A 201 -20.61 -3.25 -24.50
N LYS A 202 -21.69 -3.13 -23.71
CA LYS A 202 -22.85 -2.29 -24.05
C LYS A 202 -22.47 -0.81 -24.14
N LEU A 203 -21.58 -0.35 -23.26
CA LEU A 203 -21.09 1.02 -23.28
C LEU A 203 -20.20 1.29 -24.50
N SER A 204 -19.29 0.38 -24.85
CA SER A 204 -18.43 0.57 -26.02
C SER A 204 -19.23 0.56 -27.33
N GLU A 205 -20.22 -0.33 -27.45
CA GLU A 205 -21.14 -0.38 -28.60
C GLU A 205 -21.96 0.92 -28.72
N ALA A 206 -22.56 1.39 -27.62
CA ALA A 206 -23.34 2.63 -27.61
C ALA A 206 -22.51 3.86 -28.00
N LEU A 207 -21.24 3.93 -27.58
CA LEU A 207 -20.34 5.02 -27.95
C LEU A 207 -19.94 4.94 -29.44
N GLU A 208 -19.72 3.74 -29.98
CA GLU A 208 -19.39 3.57 -31.40
C GLU A 208 -20.57 3.95 -32.31
N ASP A 209 -21.79 3.56 -31.94
CA ASP A 209 -23.00 3.92 -32.68
C ASP A 209 -23.30 5.41 -32.62
N ALA A 210 -23.10 6.04 -31.45
CA ALA A 210 -23.21 7.48 -31.30
C ALA A 210 -22.22 8.24 -32.20
N ASP A 211 -20.95 7.79 -32.27
CA ASP A 211 -19.94 8.41 -33.14
C ASP A 211 -20.27 8.24 -34.63
N LYS A 212 -20.69 7.04 -35.06
CA LYS A 212 -21.13 6.78 -36.44
C LYS A 212 -22.29 7.71 -36.83
N LYS A 213 -23.29 7.85 -35.98
CA LYS A 213 -24.44 8.74 -36.21
C LYS A 213 -24.00 10.21 -36.30
N ALA A 214 -23.17 10.67 -35.37
CA ALA A 214 -22.67 12.04 -35.36
C ALA A 214 -21.89 12.37 -36.66
N ARG A 215 -21.05 11.44 -37.14
CA ARG A 215 -20.31 11.61 -38.40
C ARG A 215 -21.23 11.69 -39.62
N GLN A 216 -22.29 10.87 -39.68
CA GLN A 216 -23.27 10.92 -40.77
C GLN A 216 -24.06 12.24 -40.79
N GLU A 217 -24.48 12.73 -39.63
CA GLU A 217 -25.16 14.02 -39.52
C GLU A 217 -24.27 15.19 -39.95
N ILE A 218 -22.98 15.17 -39.59
CA ILE A 218 -22.03 16.21 -40.02
C ILE A 218 -21.85 16.16 -41.54
N ARG A 219 -21.67 14.97 -42.12
CA ARG A 219 -21.51 14.81 -43.58
C ARG A 219 -22.73 15.32 -44.34
N SER A 220 -23.93 14.87 -43.98
CA SER A 220 -25.17 15.31 -44.63
C SER A 220 -25.39 16.84 -44.52
N LYS A 221 -25.10 17.44 -43.36
CA LYS A 221 -25.17 18.91 -43.19
C LYS A 221 -24.16 19.64 -44.08
N MET A 222 -22.94 19.11 -44.21
CA MET A 222 -21.91 19.68 -45.07
C MET A 222 -22.27 19.57 -46.55
N ASP A 223 -22.82 18.43 -46.98
CA ASP A 223 -23.25 18.20 -48.36
C ASP A 223 -24.43 19.11 -48.74
N LEU A 224 -25.43 19.25 -47.87
CA LEU A 224 -26.54 20.19 -48.08
C LEU A 224 -26.05 21.65 -48.16
N LYS A 225 -25.11 22.05 -47.29
CA LYS A 225 -24.50 23.38 -47.35
C LYS A 225 -23.74 23.61 -48.66
N ARG A 226 -23.03 22.60 -49.17
CA ARG A 226 -22.34 22.66 -50.46
C ARG A 226 -23.34 22.85 -51.60
N VAL A 227 -24.39 22.03 -51.66
CA VAL A 227 -25.43 22.14 -52.70
C VAL A 227 -26.15 23.49 -52.63
N ALA A 228 -26.50 23.97 -51.43
CA ALA A 228 -27.14 25.28 -51.26
C ALA A 228 -26.24 26.43 -51.71
N MET A 229 -24.93 26.35 -51.40
CA MET A 229 -23.94 27.32 -51.86
C MET A 229 -23.80 27.30 -53.39
N GLU A 230 -23.78 26.12 -54.01
CA GLU A 230 -23.75 26.00 -55.48
C GLU A 230 -24.99 26.62 -56.13
N GLN A 231 -26.19 26.40 -55.57
CA GLN A 231 -27.41 27.04 -56.03
C GLN A 231 -27.38 28.56 -55.86
N GLU A 232 -26.87 29.07 -54.73
CA GLU A 232 -26.71 30.50 -54.50
C GLU A 232 -25.70 31.12 -55.46
N MET A 233 -24.60 30.43 -55.75
CA MET A 233 -23.59 30.86 -56.72
C MET A 233 -24.14 30.88 -58.15
N LEU A 234 -24.94 29.88 -58.55
CA LEU A 234 -25.60 29.83 -59.86
C LEU A 234 -26.65 30.95 -59.99
N ALA A 235 -27.42 31.23 -58.94
CA ALA A 235 -28.34 32.36 -58.90
C ALA A 235 -27.61 33.71 -59.01
N LYS A 236 -26.45 33.85 -58.34
CA LYS A 236 -25.59 35.04 -58.48
C LYS A 236 -25.04 35.17 -59.89
N GLU A 237 -24.58 34.08 -60.50
CA GLU A 237 -24.05 34.08 -61.88
C GLU A 237 -25.11 34.49 -62.89
N SER A 238 -26.30 33.88 -62.84
CA SER A 238 -27.42 34.24 -63.72
C SER A 238 -27.87 35.69 -63.52
N LYS A 239 -27.98 36.16 -62.27
CA LYS A 239 -28.31 37.56 -61.96
C LYS A 239 -27.26 38.54 -62.50
N LEU A 240 -25.97 38.23 -62.33
CA LEU A 240 -24.88 39.04 -62.89
C LEU A 240 -24.90 39.02 -64.43
N LYS A 241 -25.24 37.88 -65.02
CA LYS A 241 -25.36 37.74 -66.47
C LYS A 241 -26.49 38.61 -67.02
N GLU A 242 -27.67 38.57 -66.41
CA GLU A 242 -28.81 39.42 -66.76
C GLU A 242 -28.46 40.91 -66.60
N LEU A 243 -27.88 41.31 -65.47
CA LEU A 243 -27.44 42.69 -65.24
C LEU A 243 -26.43 43.14 -66.29
N SER A 244 -25.50 42.26 -66.68
CA SER A 244 -24.52 42.55 -67.73
C SER A 244 -25.17 42.71 -69.12
N GLN A 245 -26.17 41.89 -69.44
CA GLN A 245 -26.92 42.00 -70.69
C GLN A 245 -27.74 43.29 -70.70
N ARG A 246 -28.43 43.61 -69.60
CA ARG A 246 -29.15 44.87 -69.43
C ARG A 246 -28.23 46.08 -69.56
N ALA A 247 -27.05 46.06 -68.93
CA ALA A 247 -26.04 47.10 -69.10
C ALA A 247 -25.58 47.22 -70.57
N ARG A 248 -25.40 46.09 -71.27
CA ARG A 248 -25.11 46.11 -72.71
C ARG A 248 -26.25 46.68 -73.54
N TYR A 249 -27.51 46.37 -73.25
CA TYR A 249 -28.65 46.96 -73.95
C TYR A 249 -28.76 48.48 -73.70
N HIS A 250 -28.54 48.94 -72.47
CA HIS A 250 -28.48 50.37 -72.16
C HIS A 250 -27.27 51.07 -72.82
N HIS A 251 -26.16 50.36 -73.05
CA HIS A 251 -25.05 50.85 -73.85
C HIS A 251 -25.23 50.68 -75.38
N ALA A 252 -26.18 49.84 -75.82
CA ALA A 252 -26.49 49.57 -77.23
C ALA A 252 -27.65 50.43 -77.76
N ALA A 253 -28.33 51.20 -76.90
CA ALA A 253 -29.14 52.33 -77.33
C ALA A 253 -28.22 53.39 -77.97
N PRO A 254 -28.48 53.87 -79.20
CA PRO A 254 -27.61 54.81 -79.88
C PRO A 254 -27.79 56.20 -79.29
N GLN A 255 -27.10 56.47 -78.19
CA GLN A 255 -26.75 57.83 -77.80
C GLN A 255 -25.52 58.22 -78.62
N THR A 256 -25.75 59.04 -79.64
CA THR A 256 -24.72 59.73 -80.40
C THR A 256 -23.92 60.61 -79.45
N GLY A 257 -22.82 60.09 -78.92
CA GLY A 257 -21.94 60.81 -78.01
C GLY A 257 -20.61 60.08 -77.90
N ALA A 258 -19.59 60.64 -78.55
CA ALA A 258 -18.25 60.08 -78.65
C ALA A 258 -17.69 59.64 -77.28
N VAL A 259 -17.51 58.33 -77.10
CA VAL A 259 -16.78 57.77 -75.98
C VAL A 259 -15.29 58.01 -76.22
N VAL A 260 -14.74 59.03 -75.57
CA VAL A 260 -13.29 59.13 -75.33
C VAL A 260 -12.93 58.05 -74.32
N LYS A 261 -12.42 56.92 -74.82
CA LYS A 261 -11.76 55.92 -73.97
C LYS A 261 -10.54 56.59 -73.33
N PRO A 262 -10.40 56.63 -72.00
CA PRO A 262 -9.19 57.15 -71.38
C PRO A 262 -8.01 56.27 -71.79
N LYS A 263 -6.95 56.88 -72.33
CA LYS A 263 -5.69 56.21 -72.66
C LYS A 263 -5.19 55.49 -71.41
N LYS A 264 -5.25 54.16 -71.41
CA LYS A 264 -4.62 53.32 -70.40
C LYS A 264 -3.12 53.55 -70.53
N GLN A 265 -2.54 54.32 -69.60
CA GLN A 265 -1.10 54.46 -69.52
C GLN A 265 -0.53 53.07 -69.28
N MET A 266 0.19 52.52 -70.25
CA MET A 266 0.82 51.22 -70.14
C MET A 266 1.75 51.26 -68.92
N SER A 267 1.62 50.28 -68.02
CA SER A 267 2.53 50.15 -66.89
C SER A 267 3.97 50.08 -67.40
N THR A 268 4.93 50.63 -66.64
CA THR A 268 6.34 50.68 -67.04
C THR A 268 6.87 49.31 -67.43
N VAL A 269 6.37 48.25 -66.77
CA VAL A 269 6.63 46.83 -67.09
C VAL A 269 6.16 46.49 -68.51
N ALA A 270 4.93 46.84 -68.87
CA ALA A 270 4.36 46.52 -70.18
C ALA A 270 5.07 47.28 -71.31
N ARG A 271 5.46 48.53 -71.07
CA ARG A 271 6.25 49.33 -72.03
C ARG A 271 7.66 48.78 -72.23
N LEU A 272 8.31 48.33 -71.15
CA LEU A 272 9.62 47.68 -71.21
C LEU A 272 9.54 46.29 -71.86
N LYS A 273 8.46 45.53 -71.64
CA LYS A 273 8.19 44.24 -72.32
C LYS A 273 8.15 44.45 -73.83
N GLU A 274 7.36 45.41 -74.28
CA GLU A 274 7.19 45.72 -75.71
C GLU A 274 8.51 46.19 -76.37
N LEU A 275 9.32 47.01 -75.67
CA LEU A 275 10.63 47.44 -76.15
C LEU A 275 11.63 46.26 -76.23
N ALA A 276 11.65 45.37 -75.24
CA ALA A 276 12.48 44.16 -75.26
C ALA A 276 12.09 43.21 -76.42
N TYR A 277 10.79 43.04 -76.69
CA TYR A 277 10.29 42.32 -77.86
C TYR A 277 10.77 42.94 -79.18
N SER A 278 10.76 44.27 -79.30
CA SER A 278 11.23 44.97 -80.51
C SER A 278 12.72 44.76 -80.79
N GLN A 279 13.52 44.48 -79.76
CA GLN A 279 14.95 44.18 -79.87
C GLN A 279 15.22 42.68 -80.11
N GLY A 280 14.19 41.89 -80.41
CA GLY A 280 14.30 40.45 -80.71
C GLY A 280 14.63 39.58 -79.49
N ARG A 281 14.49 40.10 -78.27
CA ARG A 281 14.71 39.35 -77.03
C ARG A 281 13.36 38.92 -76.46
N ASP A 282 13.10 37.62 -76.50
CA ASP A 282 11.88 37.04 -75.94
C ASP A 282 12.00 36.98 -74.41
N VAL A 283 11.40 37.97 -73.73
CA VAL A 283 11.46 38.09 -72.26
C VAL A 283 10.19 37.49 -71.64
N SER A 284 10.36 36.37 -70.94
CA SER A 284 9.30 35.81 -70.10
C SER A 284 8.97 36.77 -68.94
N GLU A 285 7.75 36.68 -68.40
CA GLU A 285 7.15 37.66 -67.47
C GLU A 285 7.96 37.94 -66.17
N LYS A 286 9.06 37.23 -65.95
CA LYS A 286 9.95 37.36 -64.79
C LYS A 286 11.27 38.11 -65.05
N VAL A 287 11.61 38.45 -66.30
CA VAL A 287 12.99 38.87 -66.68
C VAL A 287 13.08 40.33 -67.16
N ILE A 288 12.18 41.22 -66.74
CA ILE A 288 12.40 42.67 -66.89
C ILE A 288 13.10 43.17 -65.64
N LEU A 289 14.42 43.23 -65.70
CA LEU A 289 15.28 43.74 -64.63
C LEU A 289 14.86 45.19 -64.33
N GLY A 290 14.36 45.43 -63.11
CA GLY A 290 13.91 46.75 -62.64
C GLY A 290 12.39 46.97 -62.58
N ALA A 291 11.57 45.98 -62.98
CA ALA A 291 10.11 46.12 -62.99
C ALA A 291 9.39 45.14 -62.03
N ALA A 292 10.09 44.60 -61.03
CA ALA A 292 9.52 43.65 -60.06
C ALA A 292 8.62 44.35 -59.03
N LYS A 293 7.38 43.86 -58.85
CA LYS A 293 6.47 44.29 -57.77
C LYS A 293 7.17 44.01 -56.42
N ARG A 294 7.44 45.05 -55.64
CA ARG A 294 7.98 44.89 -54.28
C ARG A 294 6.97 44.12 -53.42
N SER A 295 7.46 43.18 -52.62
CA SER A 295 6.65 42.48 -51.63
C SER A 295 6.13 43.48 -50.61
N GLU A 296 4.85 43.37 -50.23
CA GLU A 296 4.24 44.23 -49.22
C GLU A 296 4.88 43.91 -47.86
N GLN A 297 5.56 44.90 -47.27
CA GLN A 297 6.17 44.81 -45.96
C GLN A 297 5.28 45.62 -45.00
N PRO A 298 4.93 45.09 -43.80
CA PRO A 298 4.22 45.87 -42.81
C PRO A 298 5.06 47.10 -42.41
N ASP A 299 4.39 48.21 -42.08
CA ASP A 299 4.95 49.58 -42.01
C ASP A 299 6.23 49.75 -41.18
N LEU A 300 6.48 48.87 -40.19
CA LEU A 300 7.70 48.86 -39.38
C LEU A 300 8.35 47.47 -39.45
N GLN A 301 9.49 47.37 -40.13
CA GLN A 301 10.31 46.17 -40.12
C GLN A 301 11.10 46.11 -38.81
N TYR A 302 10.78 45.12 -37.97
CA TYR A 302 11.59 44.82 -36.78
C TYR A 302 12.83 44.00 -37.15
N ASP A 303 13.93 44.23 -36.42
CA ASP A 303 15.13 43.40 -36.49
C ASP A 303 14.79 41.94 -36.17
N SER A 304 15.34 40.99 -36.95
CA SER A 304 15.12 39.56 -36.78
C SER A 304 15.46 39.07 -35.38
N ARG A 305 16.42 39.73 -34.71
CA ARG A 305 16.83 39.42 -33.33
C ARG A 305 15.70 39.59 -32.31
N PHE A 306 14.72 40.45 -32.56
CA PHE A 306 13.57 40.60 -31.67
C PHE A 306 12.70 39.34 -31.64
N PHE A 307 12.59 38.64 -32.78
CA PHE A 307 11.81 37.41 -32.88
C PHE A 307 12.62 36.18 -32.48
N THR A 308 13.92 36.13 -32.76
CA THR A 308 14.76 34.97 -32.42
C THR A 308 15.17 34.94 -30.95
N ARG A 309 15.19 36.07 -30.25
CA ARG A 309 15.54 36.15 -28.82
C ARG A 309 14.52 35.47 -27.89
N GLY A 310 13.29 35.20 -28.36
CA GLY A 310 12.26 34.57 -27.54
C GLY A 310 11.79 35.46 -26.37
N ALA A 311 11.28 36.65 -26.69
CA ALA A 311 10.92 37.70 -25.72
C ALA A 311 10.00 37.27 -24.56
N ASN A 312 9.24 36.17 -24.71
CA ASN A 312 8.34 35.66 -23.68
C ASN A 312 8.63 34.19 -23.29
N ALA A 313 9.87 33.73 -23.49
CA ALA A 313 10.26 32.35 -23.14
C ALA A 313 10.08 32.07 -21.63
N SER A 314 10.35 33.07 -20.78
CA SER A 314 10.24 32.95 -19.32
C SER A 314 8.83 33.10 -18.77
N ALA A 315 7.77 33.30 -19.57
CA ALA A 315 6.40 33.34 -19.04
C ALA A 315 5.80 31.95 -18.79
N LYS A 316 6.35 30.90 -19.41
CA LYS A 316 5.93 29.51 -19.20
C LYS A 316 6.62 28.90 -17.98
N ARG A 317 6.55 29.58 -16.83
CA ARG A 317 7.22 29.13 -15.59
C ARG A 317 6.45 28.01 -14.91
N HIS A 318 7.20 27.19 -14.18
CA HIS A 318 6.66 26.31 -13.15
C HIS A 318 6.30 27.15 -11.92
N GLU A 319 5.23 26.81 -11.21
CA GLU A 319 4.66 27.59 -10.09
C GLU A 319 5.70 27.93 -9.02
N ASP A 320 6.60 27.00 -8.73
CA ASP A 320 7.60 27.13 -7.66
C ASP A 320 8.97 27.70 -8.11
N LYS A 321 9.12 28.19 -9.35
CA LYS A 321 10.39 28.78 -9.84
C LYS A 321 10.42 30.30 -9.64
N VAL A 322 11.25 30.76 -8.71
CA VAL A 322 11.43 32.18 -8.35
C VAL A 322 12.44 32.91 -9.27
N TYR A 323 13.46 32.22 -9.78
CA TYR A 323 14.51 32.80 -10.63
C TYR A 323 14.46 32.23 -12.05
N ASP A 324 14.71 33.08 -13.05
CA ASP A 324 14.63 32.73 -14.47
C ASP A 324 15.89 32.06 -15.01
N ASN A 325 17.07 32.46 -14.52
CA ASN A 325 18.37 31.94 -14.97
C ASN A 325 19.05 31.12 -13.85
N PRO A 326 19.79 30.05 -14.18
CA PRO A 326 20.56 29.31 -13.19
C PRO A 326 21.71 30.15 -12.61
N LEU A 327 22.08 29.87 -11.37
CA LEU A 327 23.12 30.61 -10.65
C LEU A 327 24.51 30.47 -11.30
N PHE A 328 24.77 29.33 -11.95
CA PHE A 328 26.04 29.04 -12.60
C PHE A 328 25.85 28.75 -14.08
N VAL A 329 26.57 29.50 -14.92
CA VAL A 329 26.57 29.37 -16.39
C VAL A 329 26.96 27.96 -16.85
N GLN A 330 27.81 27.26 -16.08
CA GLN A 330 28.24 25.89 -16.37
C GLN A 330 27.08 24.88 -16.43
N GLN A 331 25.93 25.20 -15.80
CA GLN A 331 24.74 24.36 -15.81
C GLN A 331 23.84 24.63 -17.03
N ASP A 332 23.92 25.84 -17.61
CA ASP A 332 23.11 26.28 -18.75
C ASP A 332 23.80 26.01 -20.10
N ILE A 333 25.12 25.90 -20.10
CA ILE A 333 25.90 25.56 -21.29
C ILE A 333 25.91 24.03 -21.48
N ASP A 334 25.52 23.57 -22.68
CA ASP A 334 25.46 22.15 -23.05
C ASP A 334 26.85 21.46 -23.12
N SER A 335 27.91 22.22 -23.40
CA SER A 335 29.28 21.69 -23.44
C SER A 335 30.35 22.73 -23.04
N ILE A 336 31.29 22.35 -22.18
CA ILE A 336 32.36 23.25 -21.68
C ILE A 336 33.45 23.47 -22.74
N TYR A 337 33.93 22.40 -23.39
CA TYR A 337 34.93 22.51 -24.45
C TYR A 337 34.71 21.41 -25.49
N LYS A 338 34.64 21.81 -26.76
CA LYS A 338 34.60 20.89 -27.90
C LYS A 338 35.66 21.32 -28.89
N THR A 339 36.68 20.49 -29.05
CA THR A 339 37.75 20.72 -30.03
C THR A 339 37.15 20.73 -31.43
N LYS A 340 37.44 21.78 -32.21
CA LYS A 340 37.09 21.87 -33.63
C LYS A 340 38.35 21.65 -34.43
N TYR A 341 38.68 20.38 -34.69
CA TYR A 341 39.88 19.99 -35.44
C TYR A 341 39.96 20.69 -36.79
N GLU A 342 38.85 20.85 -37.50
CA GLU A 342 38.78 21.61 -38.76
C GLU A 342 39.33 23.04 -38.65
N GLN A 343 38.99 23.77 -37.57
CA GLN A 343 39.49 25.13 -37.35
C GLN A 343 40.95 25.13 -36.91
N LEU A 344 41.38 24.10 -36.18
CA LEU A 344 42.78 23.93 -35.78
C LEU A 344 43.66 23.60 -36.98
N ASP A 345 43.21 22.72 -37.87
CA ASP A 345 43.93 22.33 -39.08
C ASP A 345 44.04 23.52 -40.04
N GLN A 346 42.97 24.33 -40.20
CA GLN A 346 43.03 25.58 -40.96
C GLN A 346 44.00 26.60 -40.32
N ALA A 347 44.01 26.73 -38.99
CA ALA A 347 44.93 27.65 -38.30
C ALA A 347 46.39 27.19 -38.33
N VAL A 348 46.63 25.87 -38.32
CA VAL A 348 47.96 25.26 -38.45
C VAL A 348 48.48 25.38 -39.88
N ASN A 349 47.62 25.14 -40.88
CA ASN A 349 47.97 25.31 -42.29
C ASN A 349 48.15 26.79 -42.67
N ALA A 350 47.38 27.71 -42.08
CA ALA A 350 47.59 29.17 -42.23
C ALA A 350 48.92 29.67 -41.64
N LYS A 351 49.56 28.90 -40.74
CA LYS A 351 50.94 29.14 -40.27
C LYS A 351 52.01 28.51 -41.17
N GLY A 352 51.63 27.77 -42.21
CA GLY A 352 52.53 27.11 -43.17
C GLY A 352 53.11 28.02 -44.24
N GLU A 353 52.59 29.25 -44.42
CA GLU A 353 53.12 30.23 -45.37
C GLU A 353 53.62 31.49 -44.64
N GLY A 354 54.85 31.40 -44.14
CA GLY A 354 55.78 32.54 -44.00
C GLY A 354 55.54 33.58 -42.91
N ALA A 355 55.79 33.25 -41.64
CA ALA A 355 56.47 34.15 -40.69
C ALA A 355 56.85 33.43 -39.38
N SER A 356 58.15 33.35 -39.12
CA SER A 356 58.73 32.93 -37.84
C SER A 356 58.36 33.93 -36.73
N ALA A 357 57.68 33.45 -35.69
CA ALA A 357 57.69 34.09 -34.38
C ALA A 357 57.97 33.00 -33.33
N SER A 358 59.21 33.02 -32.84
CA SER A 358 59.77 32.19 -31.77
C SER A 358 58.80 32.02 -30.59
N HIS A 359 58.57 30.77 -30.17
CA HIS A 359 58.22 30.48 -28.78
C HIS A 359 59.41 29.76 -28.14
N GLY A 360 60.40 30.56 -27.74
CA GLY A 360 61.39 30.15 -26.75
C GLY A 360 60.75 29.98 -25.36
N PRO A 361 61.50 29.50 -24.36
CA PRO A 361 60.99 29.28 -23.02
C PRO A 361 60.45 30.58 -22.41
N ILE A 362 59.30 30.47 -21.76
CA ILE A 362 58.57 31.56 -21.12
C ILE A 362 59.46 32.22 -20.07
N GLN A 363 59.83 33.49 -20.29
CA GLN A 363 60.46 34.32 -19.26
C GLN A 363 59.37 34.98 -18.42
N PHE A 364 59.42 34.75 -17.11
CA PHE A 364 58.56 35.46 -16.16
C PHE A 364 59.08 36.88 -15.94
N THR A 365 58.31 37.88 -16.35
CA THR A 365 58.48 39.24 -15.86
C THR A 365 57.68 39.42 -14.57
N LYS A 366 58.28 40.12 -13.60
CA LYS A 366 57.64 40.45 -12.32
C LYS A 366 56.43 41.36 -12.59
N ALA A 367 55.28 41.02 -11.99
CA ALA A 367 54.06 41.79 -12.11
C ALA A 367 54.27 43.23 -11.61
N GLU A 368 54.08 44.19 -12.51
CA GLU A 368 53.94 45.60 -12.17
C GLU A 368 52.46 45.83 -11.82
N SER A 369 52.21 46.22 -10.58
CA SER A 369 50.87 46.50 -10.06
C SER A 369 50.43 47.88 -10.52
N ASP A 370 49.64 47.94 -11.58
CA ASP A 370 48.84 49.14 -11.89
C ASP A 370 47.49 49.01 -11.16
N ASP A 371 47.47 49.48 -9.91
CA ASP A 371 46.25 49.89 -9.22
C ASP A 371 45.67 51.12 -9.95
N LYS A 372 44.69 50.89 -10.83
CA LYS A 372 43.76 51.94 -11.26
C LYS A 372 42.39 51.64 -10.72
N SER A 373 42.02 52.39 -9.68
CA SER A 373 40.68 52.48 -9.13
C SER A 373 39.77 53.26 -10.08
N ASP A 374 39.05 52.56 -10.95
CA ASP A 374 37.96 53.20 -11.72
C ASP A 374 36.67 53.18 -10.90
N ASN A 375 36.55 54.27 -10.15
CA ASN A 375 35.37 54.75 -9.46
C ASN A 375 34.25 55.08 -10.48
N TYR A 376 33.17 54.31 -10.49
CA TYR A 376 31.90 54.75 -11.07
C TYR A 376 30.88 54.92 -9.95
N GLY A 377 30.83 56.15 -9.43
CA GLY A 377 29.79 56.60 -8.52
C GLY A 377 28.44 56.69 -9.24
N VAL A 378 27.41 56.17 -8.57
CA VAL A 378 26.01 56.49 -8.83
C VAL A 378 25.76 57.90 -8.25
N GLN A 379 25.43 58.88 -9.10
CA GLN A 379 24.74 60.07 -8.64
C GLN A 379 23.27 59.73 -8.38
N LYS A 380 22.75 60.28 -7.27
CA LYS A 380 21.33 60.20 -6.87
C LYS A 380 20.39 60.75 -7.94
#